data_AF-A0A1N6Y4N3-F1
#
_entry.id   AF-A0A1N6Y4N3-F1
#
_cell.length_a   1.000
_cell.length_b   1.000
_cell.length_c   1.000
_cell.angle_alpha   90.00
_cell.angle_beta   90.00
_cell.angle_gamma   90.00
#
_symmetry.space_group_name_H-M   'P 1'
#
loop_
_entity.id
_entity.type
_entity.pdbx_description
1 polymer ?
#
loop_
_entity_poly.entity_id
_entity_poly.type
_entity_poly.pdbx_seq_one_letter_code
_entity_poly.pdbx_strand_id
1 'polypeptide(L)'
;MERTRRYFLLAFFYAAAGGVGLWLIEEIEGSKIMTSEHIDFELDMIWIGGISLFITVVPLFIVPITALLNRYVPLFIIKWVLFTLFSAVLANVLFVYWYRYFDEFPLQSSTAVCIFALVGSFYMLLNEWLLRREQTS
;
A
#
# COMPACT_ATOMS: atom_id res chain seq x y z
N MET A 1 5.97 -23.64 -0.85
CA MET A 1 6.67 -22.54 -1.56
C MET A 1 7.83 -22.06 -0.69
N GLU A 2 8.98 -21.71 -1.27
CA GLU A 2 10.10 -21.19 -0.48
C GLU A 2 9.70 -19.87 0.19
N ARG A 3 10.01 -19.70 1.49
CA ARG A 3 9.63 -18.52 2.30
C ARG A 3 10.01 -17.21 1.59
N THR A 4 11.19 -17.17 0.97
CA THR A 4 11.70 -16.05 0.18
C THR A 4 10.77 -15.68 -0.97
N ARG A 5 10.30 -16.69 -1.71
CA ARG A 5 9.38 -16.50 -2.86
C ARG A 5 8.02 -15.95 -2.40
N ARG A 6 7.51 -16.38 -1.25
CA ARG A 6 6.27 -15.84 -0.68
C ARG A 6 6.38 -14.34 -0.40
N TYR A 7 7.43 -13.93 0.32
CA TYR A 7 7.64 -12.53 0.66
C TYR A 7 7.90 -11.68 -0.58
N PHE A 8 8.58 -12.22 -1.59
CA PHE A 8 8.76 -11.54 -2.87
C PHE A 8 7.44 -11.31 -3.62
N LEU A 9 6.55 -12.32 -3.66
CA LEU A 9 5.22 -12.16 -4.26
C LEU A 9 4.36 -11.14 -3.52
N LEU A 10 4.39 -11.18 -2.18
CA LEU A 10 3.68 -10.22 -1.34
C LEU A 10 4.22 -8.81 -1.52
N ALA A 11 5.55 -8.65 -1.59
CA ALA A 11 6.23 -7.39 -1.88
C ALA A 11 5.79 -6.81 -3.21
N PHE A 12 5.83 -7.63 -4.27
CA PHE A 12 5.40 -7.23 -5.60
C PHE A 12 3.91 -6.84 -5.62
N PHE A 13 3.05 -7.66 -4.99
CA PHE A 13 1.63 -7.36 -4.89
C PHE A 13 1.36 -6.03 -4.19
N TYR A 14 1.96 -5.79 -3.02
CA TYR A 14 1.75 -4.56 -2.28
C TYR A 14 2.20 -3.33 -3.08
N ALA A 15 3.38 -3.42 -3.71
CA ALA A 15 3.91 -2.34 -4.53
C ALA A 15 3.03 -2.05 -5.76
N ALA A 16 2.60 -3.08 -6.48
CA ALA A 16 1.74 -2.91 -7.66
C ALA A 16 0.36 -2.35 -7.26
N ALA A 17 -0.28 -2.94 -6.25
CA ALA A 17 -1.57 -2.47 -5.76
C ALA A 17 -1.50 -1.06 -5.16
N GLY A 18 -0.40 -0.74 -4.46
CA GLY A 18 -0.13 0.59 -3.94
C GLY A 18 0.13 1.62 -5.04
N GLY A 19 0.85 1.26 -6.10
CA GLY A 19 1.05 2.11 -7.29
C GLY A 19 -0.27 2.42 -7.99
N VAL A 20 -1.12 1.41 -8.21
CA VAL A 20 -2.49 1.61 -8.70
C VAL A 20 -3.30 2.48 -7.75
N GLY A 21 -3.13 2.30 -6.44
CA GLY A 21 -3.77 3.13 -5.43
C GLY A 21 -3.36 4.61 -5.50
N LEU A 22 -2.09 4.90 -5.73
CA LEU A 22 -1.58 6.27 -5.92
C LEU A 22 -2.16 6.92 -7.17
N TRP A 23 -2.14 6.20 -8.30
CA TRP A 23 -2.81 6.65 -9.52
C TRP A 23 -4.31 6.91 -9.30
N LEU A 24 -5.00 6.03 -8.57
CA LEU A 24 -6.42 6.22 -8.28
C LEU A 24 -6.69 7.46 -7.41
N ILE A 25 -5.79 7.79 -6.48
CA ILE A 25 -5.87 9.02 -5.68
C ILE A 25 -5.75 10.24 -6.60
N GLU A 26 -4.78 10.23 -7.51
CA GLU A 26 -4.58 11.30 -8.48
C GLU A 26 -5.80 11.48 -9.40
N GLU A 27 -6.38 10.39 -9.91
CA GLU A 27 -7.58 10.46 -10.75
C GLU A 27 -8.79 11.03 -9.99
N ILE A 28 -9.00 10.59 -8.74
CA ILE A 28 -10.14 11.01 -7.92
C ILE A 28 -10.00 12.45 -7.42
N GLU A 29 -8.80 12.86 -7.01
CA GLU A 29 -8.56 14.15 -6.35
C GLU A 29 -7.96 15.19 -7.31
N GLY A 30 -7.10 14.81 -8.24
CA GLY A 30 -6.50 15.69 -9.25
C GLY A 30 -7.53 16.27 -10.21
N SER A 31 -8.57 15.49 -10.56
CA SER A 31 -9.72 15.97 -11.35
C SER A 31 -10.49 17.13 -10.67
N LYS A 32 -10.31 17.36 -9.36
CA LYS A 32 -10.93 18.46 -8.63
C LYS A 32 -10.16 19.78 -8.71
N ILE A 33 -8.89 19.75 -9.15
CA ILE A 33 -7.95 20.88 -9.06
C ILE A 33 -7.59 21.44 -10.46
N MET A 34 -8.40 21.17 -11.50
CA MET A 34 -8.13 21.63 -12.86
C MET A 34 -8.11 23.16 -13.02
N THR A 35 -6.96 23.77 -12.76
CA THR A 35 -6.54 25.10 -13.23
C THR A 35 -5.15 24.96 -13.84
N SER A 36 -5.12 24.85 -15.17
CA SER A 36 -4.02 25.02 -16.17
C SER A 36 -2.57 24.58 -15.93
N GLU A 37 -2.10 24.22 -14.73
CA GLU A 37 -0.71 23.84 -14.43
C GLU A 37 -0.59 22.52 -13.65
N HIS A 38 -1.58 21.63 -13.74
CA HIS A 38 -1.42 20.29 -13.18
C HIS A 38 -0.49 19.47 -14.09
N ILE A 39 0.62 18.97 -13.53
CA ILE A 39 1.43 17.95 -14.18
C ILE A 39 0.71 16.62 -13.93
N ASP A 40 -0.04 16.16 -14.93
CA ASP A 40 -0.65 14.84 -14.91
C ASP A 40 0.47 13.79 -15.01
N PHE A 41 0.71 13.03 -13.95
CA PHE A 41 1.63 11.87 -14.00
C PHE A 41 0.95 10.65 -14.64
N GLU A 42 -0.37 10.68 -14.82
CA GLU A 42 -1.18 9.65 -15.47
C GLU A 42 -0.72 8.21 -15.08
N LEU A 43 -0.44 7.36 -16.07
CA LEU A 43 0.00 5.98 -15.87
C LEU A 43 1.43 5.88 -15.29
N ASP A 44 2.26 6.91 -15.41
CA ASP A 44 3.62 6.91 -14.87
C ASP A 44 3.61 6.91 -13.34
N MET A 45 2.56 7.45 -12.72
CA MET A 45 2.33 7.39 -11.26
C MET A 45 2.27 5.96 -10.74
N ILE A 46 1.75 5.01 -11.54
CA ILE A 46 1.70 3.59 -11.17
C ILE A 46 3.12 3.03 -11.05
N TRP A 47 3.99 3.35 -12.01
CA TRP A 47 5.36 2.85 -12.06
C TRP A 47 6.25 3.53 -11.03
N ILE A 48 6.25 4.87 -10.99
CA ILE A 48 7.06 5.67 -10.08
C ILE A 48 6.63 5.38 -8.63
N GLY A 49 5.33 5.42 -8.36
CA GLY A 49 4.76 5.11 -7.05
C GLY A 49 5.01 3.66 -6.65
N GLY A 50 4.75 2.71 -7.55
CA GLY A 50 4.98 1.29 -7.30
C GLY A 50 6.44 0.95 -7.01
N ILE A 51 7.37 1.45 -7.81
CA ILE A 51 8.82 1.26 -7.61
C ILE A 51 9.27 1.92 -6.30
N SER A 52 8.82 3.14 -6.03
CA SER A 52 9.12 3.85 -4.78
C SER A 52 8.67 3.04 -3.57
N LEU A 53 7.42 2.55 -3.58
CA LEU A 53 6.88 1.69 -2.52
C LEU A 53 7.67 0.38 -2.40
N PHE A 54 8.03 -0.25 -3.53
CA PHE A 54 8.78 -1.51 -3.54
C PHE A 54 10.17 -1.36 -2.91
N ILE A 55 10.88 -0.28 -3.21
CA ILE A 55 12.26 -0.06 -2.76
C ILE A 55 12.30 0.47 -1.31
N THR A 56 11.35 1.31 -0.92
CA THR A 56 11.39 1.99 0.38
C THR A 56 10.41 1.37 1.38
N VAL A 57 9.12 1.40 1.08
CA VAL A 57 8.06 1.08 2.03
C VAL A 57 7.99 -0.42 2.33
N VAL A 58 8.11 -1.24 1.29
CA VAL A 58 7.98 -2.69 1.42
C VAL A 58 9.06 -3.31 2.32
N PRO A 59 10.36 -3.10 2.09
CA PRO A 59 11.39 -3.71 2.92
C PRO A 59 11.45 -3.10 4.34
N LEU A 60 11.17 -1.81 4.49
CA LEU A 60 11.29 -1.13 5.79
C LEU A 60 10.09 -1.37 6.70
N PHE A 61 8.88 -1.47 6.15
CA PHE A 61 7.66 -1.53 6.94
C PHE A 61 6.86 -2.81 6.70
N ILE A 62 6.52 -3.10 5.44
CA ILE A 62 5.58 -4.18 5.09
C ILE A 62 6.14 -5.55 5.47
N VAL A 63 7.37 -5.87 5.07
CA VAL A 63 7.99 -7.17 5.35
C VAL A 63 8.20 -7.38 6.86
N PRO A 64 8.81 -6.43 7.62
CA PRO A 64 8.97 -6.58 9.07
C PRO A 64 7.64 -6.74 9.81
N ILE A 65 6.63 -5.93 9.50
CA ILE A 65 5.32 -6.01 10.16
C ILE A 65 4.62 -7.31 9.82
N THR A 66 4.66 -7.75 8.56
CA THR A 66 4.10 -9.04 8.17
C THR A 66 4.76 -10.19 8.93
N ALA A 67 6.09 -10.14 9.09
CA ALA A 67 6.83 -11.14 9.86
C ALA A 67 6.46 -11.10 11.36
N LEU A 68 6.33 -9.91 11.95
CA LEU A 68 5.90 -9.74 13.34
C LEU A 68 4.48 -10.27 13.57
N LEU A 69 3.52 -9.89 12.75
CA LEU A 69 2.14 -10.35 12.86
C LEU A 69 2.04 -11.86 12.69
N ASN A 70 2.76 -12.44 11.73
CA ASN A 70 2.78 -13.88 11.54
C ASN A 70 3.42 -14.65 12.70
N ARG A 71 4.34 -14.02 13.45
CA ARG A 71 5.03 -14.63 14.59
C ARG A 71 4.23 -14.54 15.89
N TYR A 72 3.61 -13.39 16.16
CA TYR A 72 3.06 -13.09 17.49
C TYR A 72 1.53 -13.12 17.56
N VAL A 73 0.84 -12.96 16.43
CA VAL A 73 -0.62 -12.92 16.41
C VAL A 73 -1.12 -14.25 15.84
N PRO A 74 -1.82 -15.10 16.60
CA PRO A 74 -2.29 -16.39 16.08
C PRO A 74 -3.55 -16.23 15.22
N LEU A 75 -4.43 -15.29 15.56
CA LEU A 75 -5.75 -15.14 14.93
C LEU A 75 -5.67 -14.31 13.64
N PHE A 76 -6.06 -14.90 12.52
CA PHE A 76 -6.08 -14.24 11.20
C PHE A 76 -6.89 -12.93 11.22
N ILE A 77 -8.08 -12.92 11.82
CA ILE A 77 -8.95 -11.74 11.86
C ILE A 77 -8.23 -10.55 12.52
N ILE A 78 -7.47 -10.81 13.59
CA ILE A 78 -6.70 -9.76 14.28
C ILE A 78 -5.55 -9.27 13.38
N LYS A 79 -4.82 -10.17 12.72
CA LYS A 79 -3.78 -9.78 11.75
C LYS A 79 -4.35 -8.90 10.64
N TRP A 80 -5.50 -9.29 10.10
CA TRP A 80 -6.19 -8.59 9.03
C TRP A 80 -6.58 -7.17 9.44
N VAL A 81 -7.21 -7.00 10.60
CA VAL A 81 -7.55 -5.67 11.13
C VAL A 81 -6.29 -4.84 11.41
N LEU A 82 -5.29 -5.41 12.09
CA LEU A 82 -4.05 -4.69 12.41
C LEU A 82 -3.30 -4.23 11.16
N PHE A 83 -3.19 -5.09 10.14
CA PHE A 83 -2.49 -4.75 8.92
C PHE A 83 -3.24 -3.74 8.05
N THR A 84 -4.57 -3.80 8.05
CA THR A 84 -5.46 -2.82 7.41
C THR A 84 -5.27 -1.45 8.05
N LEU A 85 -5.35 -1.37 9.38
CA LEU A 85 -5.13 -0.14 10.13
C LEU A 85 -3.70 0.39 9.95
N PHE A 86 -2.71 -0.50 9.97
CA PHE A 86 -1.32 -0.13 9.70
C PHE A 86 -1.17 0.52 8.32
N SER A 87 -1.74 -0.10 7.27
CA SER A 87 -1.64 0.44 5.92
C SER A 87 -2.36 1.79 5.80
N ALA A 88 -3.50 1.96 6.48
CA ALA A 88 -4.24 3.22 6.55
C ALA A 88 -3.41 4.35 7.21
N VAL A 89 -2.79 4.06 8.35
CA VAL A 89 -1.91 5.01 9.07
C VAL A 89 -0.67 5.33 8.25
N LEU A 90 -0.04 4.32 7.66
CA LEU A 90 1.11 4.48 6.78
C LEU A 90 0.77 5.38 5.59
N ALA A 91 -0.40 5.21 4.97
CA ALA A 91 -0.86 6.07 3.89
C ALA A 91 -0.94 7.53 4.31
N ASN A 92 -1.53 7.80 5.48
CA ASN A 92 -1.62 9.17 6.00
C ASN A 92 -0.23 9.78 6.23
N VAL A 93 0.71 9.01 6.79
CA VAL A 93 2.08 9.48 7.02
C VAL A 93 2.81 9.74 5.70
N LEU A 94 2.73 8.83 4.73
CA LEU A 94 3.33 8.99 3.41
C LEU A 94 2.73 10.16 2.66
N PHE A 95 1.40 10.31 2.74
CA PHE A 95 0.67 11.40 2.11
C PHE A 95 1.11 12.75 2.69
N VAL A 96 1.15 12.90 4.02
CA VAL A 96 1.67 14.12 4.66
C VAL A 96 3.12 14.36 4.28
N TYR A 97 3.97 13.33 4.23
CA TYR A 97 5.39 13.51 3.92
C TYR A 97 5.63 13.92 2.45
N TRP A 98 4.94 13.28 1.50
CA TRP A 98 5.09 13.55 0.08
C TRP A 98 4.38 14.83 -0.36
N TYR A 99 3.19 15.12 0.18
CA TYR A 99 2.38 16.25 -0.25
C TYR A 99 2.57 17.53 0.57
N ARG A 100 3.32 17.51 1.68
CA ARG A 100 3.69 18.73 2.44
C ARG A 100 4.53 19.73 1.63
N TYR A 101 5.09 19.32 0.49
CA TYR A 101 5.80 20.22 -0.42
C TYR A 101 4.89 20.84 -1.48
N PHE A 102 3.65 20.37 -1.60
CA PHE A 102 2.65 20.84 -2.56
C PHE A 102 1.53 21.55 -1.80
N ASP A 103 1.87 22.65 -1.10
CA ASP A 103 0.92 23.50 -0.34
C ASP A 103 -0.22 24.07 -1.21
N GLU A 104 -0.13 23.94 -2.54
CA GLU A 104 -1.09 24.48 -3.52
C GLU A 104 -2.17 23.49 -3.96
N PHE A 105 -2.07 22.19 -3.62
CA PHE A 105 -3.05 21.18 -4.04
C PHE A 105 -3.80 20.61 -2.83
N PRO A 106 -5.11 20.91 -2.66
CA PRO A 106 -5.92 20.39 -1.56
C PRO A 106 -6.34 18.93 -1.79
N LEU A 107 -5.39 18.02 -1.98
CA LEU A 107 -5.67 16.59 -2.04
C LEU A 107 -6.16 16.11 -0.66
N GLN A 108 -7.26 15.36 -0.64
CA GLN A 108 -7.82 14.84 0.60
C GLN A 108 -7.06 13.59 1.07
N SER A 109 -6.38 13.68 2.22
CA SER A 109 -5.68 12.54 2.84
C SER A 109 -6.61 11.37 3.17
N SER A 110 -7.90 11.62 3.40
CA SER A 110 -8.91 10.58 3.63
C SER A 110 -9.04 9.60 2.46
N THR A 111 -8.91 10.08 1.22
CA THR A 111 -9.00 9.23 0.02
C THR A 111 -7.81 8.27 -0.02
N ALA A 112 -6.61 8.77 0.29
CA ALA A 112 -5.41 7.95 0.41
C ALA A 112 -5.53 6.89 1.52
N VAL A 113 -6.03 7.30 2.69
CA VAL A 113 -6.26 6.39 3.83
C VAL A 113 -7.22 5.26 3.44
N CYS A 114 -8.34 5.55 2.79
CA CYS A 114 -9.30 4.55 2.35
C CYS A 114 -8.71 3.56 1.33
N ILE A 115 -8.00 4.08 0.32
CA ILE A 115 -7.43 3.24 -0.74
C ILE A 115 -6.34 2.32 -0.18
N PHE A 116 -5.43 2.84 0.64
CA PHE A 116 -4.37 2.01 1.23
C PHE A 116 -4.88 1.07 2.32
N ALA A 117 -5.98 1.38 3.00
CA ALA A 117 -6.67 0.42 3.85
C ALA A 117 -7.15 -0.80 3.03
N LEU A 118 -7.72 -0.58 1.84
CA LEU A 118 -8.11 -1.67 0.94
C LEU A 118 -6.90 -2.48 0.45
N VAL A 119 -5.81 -1.80 0.06
CA VAL A 119 -4.56 -2.47 -0.33
C VAL A 119 -4.04 -3.36 0.81
N GLY A 120 -3.98 -2.83 2.04
CA GLY A 120 -3.56 -3.58 3.22
C GLY A 120 -4.47 -4.78 3.52
N SER A 121 -5.78 -4.60 3.39
CA SER A 121 -6.79 -5.65 3.56
C SER A 121 -6.55 -6.81 2.57
N PHE A 122 -6.44 -6.50 1.27
CA PHE A 122 -6.18 -7.51 0.24
C PHE A 122 -4.82 -8.17 0.39
N TYR A 123 -3.79 -7.41 0.78
CA TYR A 123 -2.47 -7.95 1.06
C TYR A 123 -2.52 -9.03 2.14
N MET A 124 -3.21 -8.76 3.26
CA MET A 124 -3.25 -9.71 4.37
C MET A 124 -4.12 -10.94 4.05
N LEU A 125 -5.17 -10.78 3.25
CA LEU A 125 -5.95 -11.90 2.69
C LEU A 125 -5.07 -12.79 1.79
N LEU A 126 -4.26 -12.18 0.91
CA LEU A 126 -3.33 -12.90 0.05
C LEU A 126 -2.25 -13.63 0.86
N ASN A 127 -1.68 -12.99 1.88
CA ASN A 127 -0.71 -13.62 2.77
C ASN A 127 -1.29 -14.86 3.47
N GLU A 128 -2.52 -14.78 3.98
CA GLU A 128 -3.21 -15.92 4.60
C GLU A 128 -3.47 -17.05 3.59
N TRP A 129 -3.92 -16.71 2.38
CA TRP A 129 -4.14 -17.69 1.32
C TRP A 129 -2.86 -18.43 0.93
N LEU A 130 -1.75 -17.70 0.78
CA LEU A 130 -0.43 -18.28 0.49
C LEU A 130 0.07 -19.17 1.63
N LEU A 131 -0.11 -18.74 2.89
CA LEU A 131 0.25 -19.52 4.08
C LEU A 131 -0.49 -20.85 4.14
N ARG A 132 -1.81 -20.85 3.85
CA ARG A 132 -2.62 -22.08 3.83
C ARG A 132 -2.18 -23.03 2.73
N ARG A 133 -1.88 -22.51 1.54
CA ARG A 133 -1.36 -23.33 0.43
C ARG A 133 -0.04 -24.01 0.76
N GLU A 134 0.83 -23.36 1.53
CA GLU A 134 2.11 -23.94 1.97
C GLU A 134 1.95 -25.07 2.99
N GLN A 135 0.87 -25.09 3.76
CA GLN A 135 0.60 -26.16 4.73
C GLN A 135 -0.02 -27.40 4.08
N THR A 136 -0.64 -27.25 2.91
CA THR A 136 -1.30 -28.34 2.16
C THR A 136 -0.43 -28.99 1.09
N SER A 137 0.78 -28.46 0.84
CA SER A 137 1.73 -28.93 -0.18
C SER A 137 2.92 -29.63 0.45
#